data_AF-A0A2U0S243-F1
#
_entry.id   AF-A0A2U0S243-F1
#
_cell.length_a   1.000
_cell.length_b   1.000
_cell.length_c   1.000
_cell.angle_alpha   90.00
_cell.angle_beta   90.00
_cell.angle_gamma   90.00
#
_symmetry.space_group_name_H-M   'P 1'
#
loop_
_entity.id
_entity.type
_entity.pdbx_description
1 polymer ?
#
loop_
_entity_poly.entity_id
_entity_poly.type
_entity_poly.pdbx_seq_one_letter_code
_entity_poly.pdbx_strand_id
1 'polypeptide(L)'
;MNFKLILHMAKILALSSVRAKRAAGSVPTGFAKSPKINIIFFLISFPLAAFFANSFIGTFLADVSISPFFFQIAIFLPSFMTLASVMYGLLFEFSQSSSVGSSDIINWLPIRALEFVLASVLSMLYFLAPLLGLFFGAVFGLSLYVNMLPSGLISIAFGVLGIFLGAFLIEIIRAITNRVSASFYKRSGRTAVAVRMIISLLVMVTFILVTNANFLFTILQQFMGGIGNAWFIPILWPSLAVMNYLSAENLQVLLYTVASLGVVVAFIWASVKLRQKYWVPAPFSITLKPSKSYTPKRGLLGSLGFTSAEAALIRKDLRGLTRRKEMITWIAIPLAMSLISLFSFQSAWETATATPDKLMLFWGPLMGVFMFAFYIALTGIGQEGSAFLNLQVIPLKEEEVAKSKLALALFPSIIAVVALTAVIQLMLALRLEALITITVTLFAVLFECIFVGLAVGSRFPDFTEVPRARFVDQKGIWLGMAVIAVCIGVTFLPPFIYSYRILGVFPILIAPVLSVTACTLICYASYRAALNSLRNITQN
;
A
#
# COMPACT_ATOMS: atom_id res chain seq x y z
N MET A 1 -17.05 -22.11 -28.16
CA MET A 1 -16.08 -21.20 -27.51
C MET A 1 -14.94 -20.97 -28.49
N ASN A 2 -14.68 -19.73 -28.91
CA ASN A 2 -13.62 -19.46 -29.90
C ASN A 2 -12.29 -19.14 -29.19
N PHE A 3 -11.45 -20.16 -28.99
CA PHE A 3 -10.19 -20.01 -28.24
C PHE A 3 -9.21 -19.02 -28.91
N LYS A 4 -9.21 -18.95 -30.25
CA LYS A 4 -8.40 -18.00 -31.01
C LYS A 4 -8.81 -16.56 -30.72
N LEU A 5 -10.12 -16.31 -30.61
CA LEU A 5 -10.66 -15.01 -30.24
C LEU A 5 -10.28 -14.64 -28.79
N ILE A 6 -10.36 -15.59 -27.86
CA ILE A 6 -9.99 -15.38 -26.45
C ILE A 6 -8.51 -14.98 -26.31
N LEU A 7 -7.60 -15.72 -26.95
CA LEU A 7 -6.17 -15.40 -26.93
C LEU A 7 -5.86 -14.05 -27.60
N HIS A 8 -6.51 -13.77 -28.72
CA HIS A 8 -6.34 -12.49 -29.42
C HIS A 8 -6.82 -11.32 -28.54
N MET A 9 -7.97 -11.49 -27.89
CA MET A 9 -8.51 -10.49 -26.97
C MET A 9 -7.63 -10.31 -25.73
N ALA A 10 -7.11 -11.40 -25.14
CA ALA A 10 -6.17 -11.33 -24.02
C ALA A 10 -4.92 -10.53 -24.39
N LYS A 11 -4.39 -10.72 -25.61
CA LYS A 11 -3.28 -9.92 -26.14
C LYS A 11 -3.64 -8.44 -26.30
N ILE A 12 -4.84 -8.13 -26.79
CA ILE A 12 -5.33 -6.75 -26.93
C ILE A 12 -5.44 -6.08 -25.56
N LEU A 13 -6.02 -6.75 -24.56
CA LEU A 13 -6.14 -6.25 -23.19
C LEU A 13 -4.78 -6.03 -22.53
N ALA A 14 -3.83 -6.94 -22.75
CA ALA A 14 -2.47 -6.77 -22.27
C ALA A 14 -1.76 -5.57 -22.94
N LEU A 15 -1.90 -5.41 -24.26
CA LEU A 15 -1.30 -4.27 -24.96
C LEU A 15 -1.97 -2.94 -24.63
N SER A 16 -3.29 -2.91 -24.46
CA SER A 16 -4.02 -1.69 -24.10
C SER A 16 -3.62 -1.20 -22.71
N SER A 17 -3.45 -2.10 -21.74
CA SER A 17 -2.99 -1.74 -20.39
C SER A 17 -1.54 -1.23 -20.33
N VAL A 18 -0.66 -1.73 -21.21
CA VAL A 18 0.71 -1.18 -21.37
C VAL A 18 0.67 0.20 -22.01
N ARG A 19 -0.20 0.42 -23.01
CA ARG A 19 -0.37 1.71 -23.69
C ARG A 19 -1.05 2.76 -22.81
N ALA A 20 -2.04 2.37 -22.02
CA ALA A 20 -2.77 3.25 -21.10
C ALA A 20 -1.89 3.92 -20.05
N LYS A 21 -0.70 3.35 -19.79
CA LYS A 21 0.28 3.89 -18.84
C LYS A 21 1.23 4.93 -19.44
N ARG A 22 1.22 5.23 -20.75
CA ARG A 22 2.18 6.18 -21.37
C ARG A 22 1.58 7.03 -22.50
N ALA A 23 2.17 8.22 -22.65
CA ALA A 23 1.71 9.38 -23.42
C ALA A 23 1.12 9.10 -24.81
N ALA A 24 0.17 9.95 -25.20
CA ALA A 24 -0.28 10.11 -26.58
C ALA A 24 0.93 10.36 -27.50
N GLY A 25 1.07 9.55 -28.55
CA GLY A 25 2.04 9.79 -29.64
C GLY A 25 3.32 8.94 -29.64
N SER A 26 3.68 8.23 -28.56
CA SER A 26 4.86 7.35 -28.58
C SER A 26 4.49 5.89 -28.90
N VAL A 27 4.86 5.40 -30.09
CA VAL A 27 4.76 3.98 -30.40
C VAL A 27 5.80 3.24 -29.55
N PRO A 28 5.40 2.23 -28.76
CA PRO A 28 6.30 1.58 -27.83
C PRO A 28 7.40 0.77 -28.53
N THR A 29 8.64 1.24 -28.51
CA THR A 29 9.84 0.43 -28.74
C THR A 29 10.45 0.06 -27.37
N GLY A 30 10.76 -1.21 -27.11
CA GLY A 30 11.42 -1.67 -25.86
C GLY A 30 11.01 -3.07 -25.36
N PHE A 31 11.97 -3.74 -24.69
CA PHE A 31 11.92 -5.15 -24.25
C PHE A 31 10.85 -5.49 -23.20
N ALA A 32 10.31 -4.57 -22.42
CA ALA A 32 9.36 -4.89 -21.33
C ALA A 32 7.87 -4.88 -21.73
N LYS A 33 7.54 -4.86 -23.04
CA LYS A 33 6.22 -4.38 -23.52
C LYS A 33 5.36 -5.41 -24.25
N SER A 34 5.81 -6.65 -24.43
CA SER A 34 5.03 -7.68 -25.12
C SER A 34 4.63 -8.83 -24.18
N PRO A 35 3.39 -9.36 -24.26
CA PRO A 35 2.97 -10.54 -23.49
C PRO A 35 3.90 -11.74 -23.69
N LYS A 36 4.53 -11.83 -24.87
CA LYS A 36 5.51 -12.87 -25.20
C LYS A 36 6.75 -12.81 -24.30
N ILE A 37 7.19 -11.61 -23.91
CA ILE A 37 8.42 -11.45 -23.12
C ILE A 37 8.20 -11.88 -21.67
N ASN A 38 7.02 -11.64 -21.10
CA ASN A 38 6.71 -12.16 -19.76
C ASN A 38 6.66 -13.70 -19.73
N ILE A 39 6.19 -14.32 -20.81
CA ILE A 39 6.23 -15.79 -20.96
C ILE A 39 7.68 -16.27 -21.10
N ILE A 40 8.52 -15.60 -21.90
CA ILE A 40 9.94 -15.91 -22.00
C ILE A 40 10.61 -15.78 -20.62
N PHE A 41 10.29 -14.72 -19.87
CA PHE A 41 10.80 -14.54 -18.52
C PHE A 41 10.39 -15.69 -17.61
N PHE A 42 9.12 -16.13 -17.64
CA PHE A 42 8.68 -17.32 -16.91
C PHE A 42 9.52 -18.56 -17.27
N LEU A 43 9.71 -18.83 -18.57
CA LEU A 43 10.48 -19.98 -19.05
C LEU A 43 11.95 -19.95 -18.63
N ILE A 44 12.54 -18.76 -18.45
CA ILE A 44 13.92 -18.58 -17.99
C ILE A 44 14.00 -18.58 -16.45
N SER A 45 13.09 -17.88 -15.78
CA SER A 45 13.09 -17.71 -14.33
C SER A 45 12.76 -18.99 -13.59
N PHE A 46 11.92 -19.86 -14.18
CA PHE A 46 11.57 -21.16 -13.59
C PHE A 46 12.79 -22.08 -13.38
N PRO A 47 13.56 -22.45 -14.43
CA PRO A 47 14.73 -23.30 -14.24
C PRO A 47 15.83 -22.62 -13.42
N LEU A 48 16.02 -21.30 -13.56
CA LEU A 48 16.97 -20.56 -12.74
C LEU A 48 16.60 -20.61 -11.25
N ALA A 49 15.35 -20.30 -10.90
CA ALA A 49 14.89 -20.34 -9.51
C ALA A 49 14.97 -21.77 -8.94
N ALA A 50 14.64 -22.79 -9.73
CA ALA A 50 14.78 -24.18 -9.33
C ALA A 50 16.24 -24.57 -9.06
N PHE A 51 17.17 -24.16 -9.94
CA PHE A 51 18.59 -24.40 -9.77
C PHE A 51 19.11 -23.72 -8.49
N PHE A 52 18.82 -22.42 -8.31
CA PHE A 52 19.25 -21.70 -7.10
C PHE A 52 18.66 -22.30 -5.81
N ALA A 53 17.38 -22.64 -5.82
CA ALA A 53 16.72 -23.26 -4.67
C ALA A 53 17.20 -24.69 -4.39
N ASN A 54 17.67 -25.44 -5.39
CA ASN A 54 18.25 -26.76 -5.13
C ASN A 54 19.71 -26.66 -4.66
N SER A 55 20.51 -25.76 -5.24
CA SER A 55 21.96 -25.70 -5.01
C SER A 55 22.37 -24.89 -3.78
N PHE A 56 21.62 -23.85 -3.40
CA PHE A 56 22.05 -22.90 -2.35
C PHE A 56 21.13 -22.87 -1.12
N ILE A 57 20.09 -23.70 -1.05
CA ILE A 57 19.16 -23.64 0.09
C ILE A 57 19.84 -24.01 1.42
N GLY A 58 20.77 -24.97 1.40
CA GLY A 58 21.54 -25.36 2.58
C GLY A 58 22.45 -24.27 3.13
N THR A 59 22.86 -23.31 2.30
CA THR A 59 23.65 -22.14 2.74
C THR A 59 22.76 -20.99 3.20
N PHE A 60 21.59 -20.79 2.59
CA PHE A 60 20.66 -19.72 2.96
C PHE A 60 19.81 -20.03 4.20
N LEU A 61 19.55 -21.31 4.48
CA LEU A 61 18.68 -21.76 5.57
C LEU A 61 19.43 -22.65 6.57
N ALA A 62 20.69 -22.33 6.88
CA ALA A 62 21.52 -23.13 7.78
C ALA A 62 20.89 -23.35 9.17
N ASP A 63 20.12 -22.37 9.65
CA ASP A 63 19.46 -22.41 10.97
C ASP A 63 18.02 -22.96 10.94
N VAL A 64 17.49 -23.30 9.76
CA VAL A 64 16.10 -23.75 9.59
C VAL A 64 16.06 -25.18 9.11
N SER A 65 15.25 -26.02 9.76
CA SER A 65 14.99 -27.37 9.28
C SER A 65 14.27 -27.33 7.92
N ILE A 66 14.99 -27.75 6.86
CA ILE A 66 14.57 -27.55 5.46
C ILE A 66 13.31 -28.39 5.12
N SER A 67 13.16 -29.57 5.71
CA SER A 67 12.00 -30.45 5.46
C SER A 67 10.67 -29.87 6.02
N PRO A 68 10.57 -29.48 7.31
CA PRO A 68 9.40 -28.77 7.83
C PRO A 68 9.10 -27.47 7.08
N PHE A 69 10.14 -26.74 6.67
CA PHE A 69 10.00 -25.54 5.88
C PHE A 69 9.39 -25.82 4.49
N PHE A 70 9.82 -26.91 3.83
CA PHE A 70 9.21 -27.34 2.57
C PHE A 70 7.73 -27.69 2.75
N PHE A 71 7.35 -28.42 3.79
CA PHE A 71 5.94 -28.71 4.06
C PHE A 71 5.10 -27.44 4.22
N GLN A 72 5.61 -26.48 4.99
CA GLN A 72 4.94 -25.20 5.20
C GLN A 72 4.73 -24.45 3.88
N ILE A 73 5.76 -24.34 3.05
CA ILE A 73 5.65 -23.68 1.73
C ILE A 73 4.71 -24.44 0.80
N ALA A 74 4.83 -25.77 0.72
CA ALA A 74 4.03 -26.58 -0.18
C ALA A 74 2.53 -26.47 0.13
N ILE A 75 2.16 -26.48 1.42
CA ILE A 75 0.77 -26.31 1.87
C ILE A 75 0.29 -24.87 1.64
N PHE A 76 1.16 -23.87 1.89
CA PHE A 76 0.80 -22.46 1.74
C PHE A 76 0.67 -22.00 0.28
N LEU A 77 1.41 -22.62 -0.66
CA LEU A 77 1.53 -22.17 -2.05
C LEU A 77 0.16 -21.94 -2.75
N PRO A 78 -0.84 -22.83 -2.70
CA PRO A 78 -2.13 -22.60 -3.36
C PRO A 78 -2.88 -21.37 -2.84
N SER A 79 -2.89 -21.18 -1.52
CA SER A 79 -3.50 -20.01 -0.87
C SER A 79 -2.74 -18.73 -1.21
N PHE A 80 -1.40 -18.79 -1.21
CA PHE A 80 -0.54 -17.69 -1.61
C PHE A 80 -0.76 -17.28 -3.07
N MET A 81 -0.88 -18.24 -4.00
CA MET A 81 -1.18 -17.97 -5.41
C MET A 81 -2.57 -17.35 -5.60
N THR A 82 -3.56 -17.78 -4.82
CA THR A 82 -4.89 -17.18 -4.83
C THR A 82 -4.84 -15.72 -4.39
N LEU A 83 -4.17 -15.45 -3.27
CA LEU A 83 -3.97 -14.10 -2.74
C LEU A 83 -3.20 -13.22 -3.74
N ALA A 84 -2.08 -13.71 -4.26
CA ALA A 84 -1.24 -13.01 -5.23
C ALA A 84 -2.03 -12.63 -6.50
N SER A 85 -2.88 -13.54 -7.01
CA SER A 85 -3.74 -13.27 -8.17
C SER A 85 -4.78 -12.19 -7.88
N VAL A 86 -5.46 -12.26 -6.73
CA VAL A 86 -6.43 -11.23 -6.30
C VAL A 86 -5.76 -9.87 -6.14
N MET A 87 -4.61 -9.83 -5.47
CA MET A 87 -3.86 -8.58 -5.23
C MET A 87 -3.34 -7.98 -6.51
N TYR A 88 -2.76 -8.79 -7.39
CA TYR A 88 -2.30 -8.33 -8.69
C TYR A 88 -3.46 -7.79 -9.53
N GLY A 89 -4.60 -8.47 -9.52
CA GLY A 89 -5.81 -8.05 -10.20
C GLY A 89 -6.39 -6.74 -9.67
N LEU A 90 -6.36 -6.52 -8.34
CA LEU A 90 -6.76 -5.27 -7.70
C LEU A 90 -5.78 -4.13 -8.05
N LEU A 91 -4.48 -4.36 -7.94
CA LEU A 91 -3.46 -3.37 -8.31
C LEU A 91 -3.59 -2.95 -9.78
N PHE A 92 -3.86 -3.91 -10.66
CA PHE A 92 -4.11 -3.63 -12.06
C PHE A 92 -5.29 -2.67 -12.24
N GLU A 93 -6.41 -2.92 -11.55
CA GLU A 93 -7.61 -2.07 -11.57
C GLU A 93 -7.34 -0.67 -11.03
N PHE A 94 -6.63 -0.55 -9.91
CA PHE A 94 -6.35 0.74 -9.29
C PHE A 94 -5.31 1.55 -10.06
N SER A 95 -4.36 0.88 -10.73
CA SER A 95 -3.27 1.50 -11.49
C SER A 95 -3.68 2.06 -12.86
N GLN A 96 -4.87 1.73 -13.37
CA GLN A 96 -5.37 2.34 -14.61
C GLN A 96 -5.91 3.76 -14.35
N SER A 97 -5.57 4.71 -15.23
CA SER A 97 -6.10 6.07 -15.21
C SER A 97 -7.58 6.04 -15.59
N SER A 98 -8.40 6.82 -14.89
CA SER A 98 -9.86 6.86 -15.08
C SER A 98 -10.29 7.30 -16.48
N SER A 99 -9.39 7.88 -17.28
CA SER A 99 -9.64 8.32 -18.65
C SER A 99 -9.39 7.25 -19.71
N VAL A 100 -8.66 6.17 -19.41
CA VAL A 100 -8.27 5.15 -20.40
C VAL A 100 -8.84 3.76 -20.07
N GLY A 101 -9.24 3.54 -18.82
CA GLY A 101 -9.83 2.29 -18.35
C GLY A 101 -11.34 2.14 -18.60
N SER A 102 -11.94 2.89 -19.54
CA SER A 102 -13.36 2.69 -19.81
C SER A 102 -13.55 1.34 -20.51
N SER A 103 -13.97 0.35 -19.72
CA SER A 103 -14.58 -0.91 -20.19
C SER A 103 -15.67 -0.68 -21.25
N ASP A 104 -16.17 0.55 -21.33
CA ASP A 104 -17.18 1.04 -22.26
C ASP A 104 -16.81 0.79 -23.71
N ILE A 105 -15.53 0.89 -24.12
CA ILE A 105 -15.12 0.61 -25.51
C ILE A 105 -15.26 -0.88 -25.83
N ILE A 106 -14.98 -1.75 -24.86
CA ILE A 106 -15.07 -3.21 -25.02
C ILE A 106 -16.53 -3.64 -25.14
N ASN A 107 -17.46 -2.88 -24.56
CA ASN A 107 -18.89 -3.17 -24.64
C ASN A 107 -19.46 -3.06 -26.07
N TRP A 108 -18.75 -2.39 -26.98
CA TRP A 108 -19.14 -2.26 -28.40
C TRP A 108 -18.56 -3.36 -29.30
N LEU A 109 -17.73 -4.25 -28.75
CA LEU A 109 -17.19 -5.38 -29.49
C LEU A 109 -18.17 -6.57 -29.45
N PRO A 110 -18.33 -7.33 -30.54
CA PRO A 110 -19.21 -8.51 -30.59
C PRO A 110 -18.56 -9.70 -29.86
N ILE A 111 -18.41 -9.59 -28.54
CA ILE A 111 -17.74 -10.57 -27.68
C ILE A 111 -18.71 -11.07 -26.60
N ARG A 112 -18.71 -12.38 -26.34
CA ARG A 112 -19.55 -12.96 -25.27
C ARG A 112 -18.89 -12.73 -23.90
N ALA A 113 -19.70 -12.59 -22.85
CA ALA A 113 -19.20 -12.41 -21.49
C ALA A 113 -18.18 -13.48 -21.06
N LEU A 114 -18.38 -14.74 -21.45
CA LEU A 114 -17.44 -15.83 -21.18
C LEU A 114 -16.09 -15.62 -21.87
N GLU A 115 -16.09 -15.19 -23.13
CA GLU A 115 -14.87 -14.95 -23.90
C GLU A 115 -14.07 -13.79 -23.30
N PHE A 116 -14.77 -12.76 -22.83
CA PHE A 116 -14.17 -11.64 -22.13
C PHE A 116 -13.57 -12.03 -20.77
N VAL A 117 -14.31 -12.76 -19.93
CA VAL A 117 -13.83 -13.19 -18.60
C VAL A 117 -12.56 -14.02 -18.75
N LEU A 118 -12.56 -15.00 -19.66
CA LEU A 118 -11.37 -15.81 -19.94
C LEU A 118 -10.21 -14.99 -20.52
N ALA A 119 -10.50 -14.05 -21.43
CA ALA A 119 -9.47 -13.16 -21.97
C ALA A 119 -8.85 -12.24 -20.90
N SER A 120 -9.66 -11.74 -19.97
CA SER A 120 -9.21 -10.91 -18.85
C SER A 120 -8.32 -11.69 -17.89
N VAL A 121 -8.73 -12.91 -17.52
CA VAL A 121 -7.94 -13.82 -16.68
C VAL A 121 -6.61 -14.17 -17.35
N LEU A 122 -6.61 -14.53 -18.64
CA LEU A 122 -5.37 -14.79 -19.38
C LEU A 122 -4.47 -13.55 -19.49
N SER A 123 -5.05 -12.37 -19.68
CA SER A 123 -4.28 -11.12 -19.68
C SER A 123 -3.60 -10.89 -18.33
N MET A 124 -4.26 -11.21 -17.21
CA MET A 124 -3.67 -11.12 -15.88
C MET A 124 -2.53 -12.13 -15.71
N LEU A 125 -2.72 -13.37 -16.15
CA LEU A 125 -1.71 -14.42 -16.11
C LEU A 125 -0.44 -14.02 -16.89
N TYR A 126 -0.57 -13.34 -18.04
CA TYR A 126 0.59 -12.84 -18.77
C TYR A 126 1.43 -11.87 -17.96
N PHE A 127 0.81 -11.06 -17.11
CA PHE A 127 1.56 -10.15 -16.25
C PHE A 127 2.10 -10.80 -14.98
N LEU A 128 1.42 -11.84 -14.48
CA LEU A 128 1.85 -12.62 -13.32
C LEU A 128 2.97 -13.62 -13.68
N ALA A 129 3.10 -14.00 -14.96
CA ALA A 129 4.03 -15.03 -15.43
C ALA A 129 5.46 -14.94 -14.88
N PRO A 130 6.15 -13.77 -14.85
CA PRO A 130 7.49 -13.68 -14.26
C PRO A 130 7.54 -14.10 -12.79
N LEU A 131 6.53 -13.70 -12.02
CA LEU A 131 6.40 -14.02 -10.60
C LEU A 131 6.13 -15.52 -10.39
N LEU A 132 5.27 -16.10 -11.23
CA LEU A 132 4.98 -17.54 -11.20
C LEU A 132 6.22 -18.39 -11.46
N GLY A 133 7.08 -17.94 -12.38
CA GLY A 133 8.30 -18.67 -12.71
C GLY A 133 9.25 -18.72 -11.52
N LEU A 134 9.40 -17.62 -10.80
CA LEU A 134 10.20 -17.56 -9.57
C LEU A 134 9.64 -18.47 -8.47
N PHE A 135 8.35 -18.33 -8.13
CA PHE A 135 7.77 -19.11 -7.02
C PHE A 135 7.64 -20.60 -7.34
N PHE A 136 7.11 -20.97 -8.50
CA PHE A 136 7.00 -22.38 -8.87
C PHE A 136 8.36 -23.01 -9.09
N GLY A 137 9.33 -22.28 -9.66
CA GLY A 137 10.71 -22.73 -9.76
C GLY A 137 11.34 -22.98 -8.40
N ALA A 138 11.19 -22.05 -7.46
CA ALA A 138 11.71 -22.19 -6.10
C ALA A 138 11.12 -23.40 -5.35
N VAL A 139 9.80 -23.60 -5.42
CA VAL A 139 9.14 -24.78 -4.80
C VAL A 139 9.59 -26.09 -5.46
N PHE A 140 9.75 -26.08 -6.79
CA PHE A 140 10.26 -27.23 -7.51
C PHE A 140 11.70 -27.58 -7.09
N GLY A 141 12.60 -26.58 -7.03
CA GLY A 141 13.98 -26.76 -6.58
C GLY A 141 14.07 -27.25 -5.13
N LEU A 142 13.24 -26.71 -4.24
CA LEU A 142 13.10 -27.19 -2.85
C LEU A 142 12.65 -28.65 -2.79
N SER A 143 11.68 -29.04 -3.62
CA SER A 143 11.17 -30.41 -3.64
C SER A 143 12.21 -31.42 -4.11
N LEU A 144 13.11 -31.02 -5.02
CA LEU A 144 14.25 -31.82 -5.46
C LEU A 144 15.25 -32.00 -4.32
N TYR A 145 15.60 -30.92 -3.62
CA TYR A 145 16.55 -30.96 -2.51
C TYR A 145 16.09 -31.87 -1.37
N VAL A 146 14.79 -31.85 -1.03
CA VAL A 146 14.21 -32.67 0.05
C VAL A 146 13.83 -34.09 -0.43
N ASN A 147 14.06 -34.43 -1.70
CA ASN A 147 13.64 -35.70 -2.31
C ASN A 147 12.12 -35.98 -2.25
N MET A 148 11.30 -34.93 -2.26
CA MET A 148 9.82 -35.01 -2.22
C MET A 148 9.17 -34.40 -3.46
N LEU A 149 9.68 -34.80 -4.63
CA LEU A 149 9.21 -34.32 -5.93
C LEU A 149 7.69 -34.47 -6.17
N PRO A 150 7.03 -35.60 -5.80
CA PRO A 150 5.58 -35.74 -5.98
C PRO A 150 4.78 -34.66 -5.24
N SER A 151 5.15 -34.38 -3.98
CA SER A 151 4.52 -33.35 -3.16
C SER A 151 4.72 -31.94 -3.73
N GLY A 152 5.91 -31.65 -4.27
CA GLY A 152 6.21 -30.39 -4.94
C GLY A 152 5.36 -30.18 -6.20
N LEU A 153 5.24 -31.21 -7.04
CA LEU A 153 4.42 -31.16 -8.26
C LEU A 153 2.92 -30.99 -7.94
N ILE A 154 2.42 -31.70 -6.94
CA ILE A 154 1.03 -31.56 -6.49
C ILE A 154 0.77 -30.16 -5.96
N SER A 155 1.69 -29.62 -5.15
CA SER A 155 1.60 -28.24 -4.67
C SER A 155 1.55 -27.23 -5.81
N ILE A 156 2.40 -27.38 -6.84
CA ILE A 156 2.38 -26.52 -8.03
C ILE A 156 1.05 -26.65 -8.79
N ALA A 157 0.53 -27.86 -8.96
CA ALA A 157 -0.76 -28.09 -9.63
C ALA A 157 -1.93 -27.41 -8.89
N PHE A 158 -2.00 -27.55 -7.57
CA PHE A 158 -2.98 -26.82 -6.75
C PHE A 158 -2.67 -25.32 -6.70
N GLY A 159 -1.40 -24.92 -6.84
CA GLY A 159 -0.96 -23.55 -7.06
C GLY A 159 -1.64 -22.93 -8.28
N VAL A 160 -1.62 -23.62 -9.42
CA VAL A 160 -2.31 -23.20 -10.65
C VAL A 160 -3.81 -23.05 -10.44
N LEU A 161 -4.45 -24.01 -9.73
CA LEU A 161 -5.86 -23.89 -9.35
C LEU A 161 -6.11 -22.66 -8.48
N GLY A 162 -5.23 -22.37 -7.52
CA GLY A 162 -5.28 -21.16 -6.70
C GLY A 162 -5.23 -19.87 -7.52
N ILE A 163 -4.36 -19.80 -8.54
CA ILE A 163 -4.31 -18.64 -9.44
C ILE A 163 -5.65 -18.42 -10.14
N PHE A 164 -6.26 -19.49 -10.65
CA PHE A 164 -7.57 -19.42 -11.31
C PHE A 164 -8.68 -19.01 -10.34
N LEU A 165 -8.71 -19.57 -9.13
CA LEU A 165 -9.64 -19.16 -8.07
C LEU A 165 -9.55 -17.65 -7.82
N GLY A 166 -8.33 -17.14 -7.62
CA GLY A 166 -8.10 -15.72 -7.38
C GLY A 166 -8.48 -14.85 -8.58
N ALA A 167 -8.16 -15.30 -9.81
CA ALA A 167 -8.43 -14.58 -11.04
C ALA A 167 -9.93 -14.50 -11.38
N PHE A 168 -10.72 -15.54 -11.07
CA PHE A 168 -12.17 -15.48 -11.24
C PHE A 168 -12.83 -14.68 -10.11
N LEU A 169 -12.32 -14.77 -8.88
CA LEU A 169 -12.81 -13.96 -7.76
C LEU A 169 -12.65 -12.46 -8.03
N ILE A 170 -11.52 -12.03 -8.59
CA ILE A 170 -11.34 -10.61 -8.96
C ILE A 170 -12.27 -10.17 -10.09
N GLU A 171 -12.60 -11.03 -11.06
CA GLU A 171 -13.62 -10.70 -12.06
C GLU A 171 -15.02 -10.53 -11.45
N ILE A 172 -15.37 -11.34 -10.45
CA ILE A 172 -16.59 -11.16 -9.64
C ILE A 172 -16.56 -9.79 -8.95
N ILE A 173 -15.46 -9.47 -8.26
CA ILE A 173 -15.28 -8.18 -7.58
C ILE A 173 -15.36 -7.01 -8.56
N ARG A 174 -14.74 -7.10 -9.75
CA ARG A 174 -14.81 -6.08 -10.79
C ARG A 174 -16.24 -5.86 -11.28
N ALA A 175 -16.98 -6.94 -11.57
CA ALA A 175 -18.37 -6.84 -11.99
C ALA A 175 -19.26 -6.18 -10.92
N ILE A 176 -19.06 -6.53 -9.64
CA ILE A 176 -19.77 -5.92 -8.51
C ILE A 176 -19.35 -4.44 -8.35
N THR A 177 -18.05 -4.14 -8.40
CA THR A 177 -17.52 -2.79 -8.24
C THR A 177 -18.02 -1.84 -9.33
N ASN A 178 -18.18 -2.32 -10.56
CA ASN A 178 -18.79 -1.55 -11.64
C ASN A 178 -20.24 -1.18 -11.33
N ARG A 179 -21.03 -2.13 -10.81
CA ARG A 179 -22.42 -1.88 -10.42
C ARG A 179 -22.51 -0.93 -9.22
N VAL A 180 -21.70 -1.18 -8.20
CA VAL A 180 -21.64 -0.40 -6.97
C VAL A 180 -21.20 1.03 -7.27
N SER A 181 -20.17 1.21 -8.11
CA SER A 181 -19.75 2.53 -8.55
C SER A 181 -20.89 3.26 -9.25
N ALA A 182 -21.58 2.60 -10.20
CA ALA A 182 -22.68 3.22 -10.93
C ALA A 182 -23.89 3.58 -10.05
N SER A 183 -24.20 2.80 -9.00
CA SER A 183 -25.26 3.14 -8.04
C SER A 183 -24.83 4.26 -7.08
N PHE A 184 -23.57 4.29 -6.66
CA PHE A 184 -23.02 5.36 -5.81
C PHE A 184 -22.88 6.69 -6.56
N TYR A 185 -22.58 6.66 -7.87
CA TYR A 185 -22.61 7.87 -8.71
C TYR A 185 -24.00 8.51 -8.74
N LYS A 186 -25.08 7.72 -8.67
CA LYS A 186 -26.46 8.24 -8.56
C LYS A 186 -26.78 8.87 -7.20
N ARG A 187 -26.10 8.49 -6.11
CA ARG A 187 -26.51 8.80 -4.73
C ARG A 187 -25.57 9.74 -3.95
N SER A 188 -24.84 10.64 -4.62
CA SER A 188 -23.90 11.64 -4.07
C SER A 188 -22.43 11.18 -4.05
N GLY A 189 -21.60 11.84 -4.85
CA GLY A 189 -20.18 11.52 -5.04
C GLY A 189 -19.24 11.75 -3.83
N ARG A 190 -19.75 12.00 -2.61
CA ARG A 190 -18.88 12.17 -1.42
C ARG A 190 -18.50 10.83 -0.78
N THR A 191 -19.46 9.91 -0.61
CA THR A 191 -19.21 8.59 0.01
C THR A 191 -18.41 7.68 -0.91
N ALA A 192 -18.70 7.73 -2.22
CA ALA A 192 -17.98 6.96 -3.24
C ALA A 192 -16.46 7.25 -3.25
N VAL A 193 -16.08 8.52 -3.07
CA VAL A 193 -14.68 8.95 -3.01
C VAL A 193 -13.98 8.37 -1.78
N ALA A 194 -14.61 8.46 -0.60
CA ALA A 194 -14.04 7.93 0.64
C ALA A 194 -13.87 6.40 0.58
N VAL A 195 -14.88 5.68 0.09
CA VAL A 195 -14.81 4.21 -0.07
C VAL A 195 -13.68 3.82 -1.02
N ARG A 196 -13.53 4.52 -2.17
CA ARG A 196 -12.45 4.26 -3.11
C ARG A 196 -11.07 4.49 -2.49
N MET A 197 -10.91 5.56 -1.71
CA MET A 197 -9.65 5.85 -1.01
C MET A 197 -9.30 4.73 -0.03
N ILE A 198 -10.23 4.32 0.82
CA ILE A 198 -10.01 3.27 1.84
C ILE A 198 -9.63 1.95 1.18
N ILE A 199 -10.36 1.53 0.13
CA ILE A 199 -10.04 0.29 -0.58
C ILE A 199 -8.66 0.36 -1.24
N SER A 200 -8.33 1.47 -1.91
CA SER A 200 -7.03 1.63 -2.56
C SER A 200 -5.88 1.62 -1.55
N LEU A 201 -6.08 2.25 -0.39
CA LEU A 201 -5.13 2.27 0.71
C LEU A 201 -4.94 0.86 1.27
N LEU A 202 -6.03 0.13 1.54
CA LEU A 202 -5.99 -1.25 2.03
C LEU A 202 -5.20 -2.13 1.07
N VAL A 203 -5.51 -2.10 -0.24
CA VAL A 203 -4.82 -2.91 -1.24
C VAL A 203 -3.32 -2.60 -1.30
N MET A 204 -2.95 -1.31 -1.27
CA MET A 204 -1.54 -0.91 -1.29
C MET A 204 -0.80 -1.39 -0.04
N VAL A 205 -1.42 -1.23 1.13
CA VAL A 205 -0.85 -1.64 2.42
C VAL A 205 -0.71 -3.15 2.48
N THR A 206 -1.73 -3.91 2.10
CA THR A 206 -1.64 -5.38 2.02
C THR A 206 -0.53 -5.79 1.06
N PHE A 207 -0.34 -5.11 -0.07
CA PHE A 207 0.74 -5.42 -1.01
C PHE A 207 2.12 -5.21 -0.42
N ILE A 208 2.32 -4.10 0.30
CA ILE A 208 3.56 -3.84 1.02
C ILE A 208 3.80 -4.93 2.08
N LEU A 209 2.76 -5.30 2.83
CA LEU A 209 2.84 -6.34 3.87
C LEU A 209 3.22 -7.70 3.27
N VAL A 210 2.50 -8.17 2.24
CA VAL A 210 2.76 -9.49 1.60
C VAL A 210 4.15 -9.58 0.97
N THR A 211 4.73 -8.44 0.57
CA THR A 211 6.09 -8.40 0.01
C THR A 211 7.18 -8.47 1.10
N ASN A 212 6.83 -8.26 2.37
CA ASN A 212 7.77 -8.33 3.48
C ASN A 212 8.01 -9.80 3.90
N ALA A 213 9.28 -10.24 3.86
CA ALA A 213 9.65 -11.63 4.17
C ALA A 213 9.31 -12.03 5.62
N ASN A 214 9.57 -11.15 6.61
CA ASN A 214 9.29 -11.43 8.01
C ASN A 214 7.79 -11.62 8.25
N PHE A 215 6.97 -10.74 7.66
CA PHE A 215 5.52 -10.86 7.68
C PHE A 215 5.04 -12.18 7.05
N LEU A 216 5.65 -12.58 5.92
CA LEU A 216 5.32 -13.84 5.26
C LEU A 216 5.64 -15.05 6.15
N PHE A 217 6.78 -15.06 6.85
CA PHE A 217 7.14 -16.14 7.78
C PHE A 217 6.16 -16.23 8.95
N THR A 218 5.78 -15.09 9.55
CA THR A 218 4.78 -15.06 10.63
C THR A 218 3.43 -15.58 10.14
N ILE A 219 2.96 -15.16 8.96
CA ILE A 219 1.73 -15.68 8.37
C ILE A 219 1.85 -17.18 8.15
N LEU A 220 2.96 -17.66 7.62
CA LEU A 220 3.13 -19.06 7.27
C LEU A 220 3.10 -19.96 8.52
N GLN A 221 3.68 -19.53 9.64
CA GLN A 221 3.56 -20.23 10.93
C GLN A 221 2.11 -20.25 11.45
N GLN A 222 1.43 -19.09 11.46
CA GLN A 222 0.04 -18.98 11.91
C GLN A 222 -0.92 -19.77 11.01
N PHE A 223 -0.66 -19.74 9.70
CA PHE A 223 -1.42 -20.46 8.69
C PHE A 223 -1.35 -21.96 8.94
N MET A 224 -0.16 -22.49 9.25
CA MET A 224 -0.03 -23.91 9.57
C MET A 224 -0.79 -24.34 10.82
N GLY A 225 -0.82 -23.50 11.87
CA GLY A 225 -1.60 -23.78 13.07
C GLY A 225 -3.11 -23.69 12.87
N GLY A 226 -3.57 -22.88 11.90
CA GLY A 226 -4.99 -22.57 11.72
C GLY A 226 -5.70 -23.27 10.57
N ILE A 227 -4.98 -23.69 9.52
CA ILE A 227 -5.60 -24.13 8.25
C ILE A 227 -6.54 -25.33 8.44
N GLY A 228 -6.17 -26.31 9.29
CA GLY A 228 -7.01 -27.48 9.55
C GLY A 228 -8.40 -27.13 10.11
N ASN A 229 -8.51 -26.04 10.87
CA ASN A 229 -9.77 -25.57 11.45
C ASN A 229 -10.60 -24.74 10.45
N ALA A 230 -10.00 -24.30 9.36
CA ALA A 230 -10.63 -23.44 8.35
C ALA A 230 -11.23 -24.24 7.18
N TRP A 231 -11.59 -25.52 7.41
CA TRP A 231 -12.11 -26.43 6.39
C TRP A 231 -13.37 -25.95 5.68
N PHE A 232 -14.15 -25.05 6.28
CA PHE A 232 -15.36 -24.47 5.69
C PHE A 232 -15.08 -23.33 4.69
N ILE A 233 -13.83 -22.85 4.57
CA ILE A 233 -13.47 -21.74 3.67
C ILE A 233 -13.05 -22.30 2.31
N PRO A 234 -13.85 -22.12 1.23
CA PRO A 234 -13.59 -22.81 -0.06
C PRO A 234 -12.30 -22.40 -0.77
N ILE A 235 -11.81 -21.19 -0.49
CA ILE A 235 -10.57 -20.67 -1.05
C ILE A 235 -9.34 -21.45 -0.52
N LEU A 236 -9.45 -22.09 0.65
CA LEU A 236 -8.36 -22.82 1.31
C LEU A 236 -8.33 -24.31 0.96
N TRP A 237 -9.37 -24.84 0.29
CA TRP A 237 -9.47 -26.25 -0.08
C TRP A 237 -8.29 -26.78 -0.92
N PRO A 238 -7.71 -26.02 -1.87
CA PRO A 238 -6.48 -26.45 -2.55
C PRO A 238 -5.30 -26.68 -1.61
N SER A 239 -5.14 -25.83 -0.58
CA SER A 239 -4.09 -25.99 0.43
C SER A 239 -4.37 -27.18 1.36
N LEU A 240 -5.63 -27.41 1.73
CA LEU A 240 -6.04 -28.60 2.50
C LEU A 240 -5.83 -29.91 1.74
N ALA A 241 -6.01 -29.91 0.40
CA ALA A 241 -5.69 -31.07 -0.42
C ALA A 241 -4.21 -31.42 -0.35
N VAL A 242 -3.32 -30.42 -0.42
CA VAL A 242 -1.87 -30.63 -0.29
C VAL A 242 -1.51 -31.10 1.13
N MET A 243 -2.09 -30.50 2.15
CA MET A 243 -1.88 -30.91 3.55
C MET A 243 -2.25 -32.38 3.78
N ASN A 244 -3.44 -32.79 3.33
CA ASN A 244 -3.90 -34.18 3.48
C ASN A 244 -3.10 -35.17 2.63
N TYR A 245 -2.55 -34.72 1.50
CA TYR A 245 -1.63 -35.54 0.70
C TYR A 245 -0.33 -35.81 1.47
N LEU A 246 0.21 -34.78 2.13
CA LEU A 246 1.39 -34.91 2.97
C LEU A 246 1.14 -35.76 4.22
N SER A 247 -0.09 -35.75 4.75
CA SER A 247 -0.54 -36.63 5.84
C SER A 247 -0.96 -38.04 5.40
N ALA A 248 -0.82 -38.38 4.11
CA ALA A 248 -1.19 -39.67 3.51
C ALA A 248 -2.69 -40.04 3.62
N GLU A 249 -3.58 -39.04 3.68
CA GLU A 249 -5.04 -39.23 3.78
C GLU A 249 -5.75 -39.17 2.42
N ASN A 250 -5.66 -40.26 1.64
CA ASN A 250 -6.11 -40.32 0.24
C ASN A 250 -7.59 -39.91 0.02
N LEU A 251 -8.49 -40.28 0.94
CA LEU A 251 -9.91 -39.95 0.83
C LEU A 251 -10.15 -38.44 0.95
N GLN A 252 -9.50 -37.79 1.91
CA GLN A 252 -9.61 -36.35 2.09
C GLN A 252 -9.01 -35.60 0.89
N VAL A 253 -7.89 -36.06 0.36
CA VAL A 253 -7.28 -35.50 -0.86
C VAL A 253 -8.27 -35.51 -2.02
N LEU A 254 -8.93 -36.64 -2.27
CA LEU A 254 -9.91 -36.76 -3.36
C LEU A 254 -11.08 -35.79 -3.16
N LEU A 255 -11.64 -35.72 -1.95
CA LEU A 255 -12.74 -34.81 -1.62
C LEU A 255 -12.35 -33.35 -1.84
N TYR A 256 -11.22 -32.90 -1.30
CA TYR A 256 -10.77 -31.52 -1.45
C TYR A 256 -10.36 -31.20 -2.89
N THR A 257 -9.87 -32.17 -3.67
CA THR A 257 -9.58 -31.99 -5.10
C THR A 257 -10.86 -31.72 -5.88
N VAL A 258 -11.87 -32.57 -5.72
CA VAL A 258 -13.17 -32.44 -6.39
C VAL A 258 -13.85 -31.15 -5.96
N ALA A 259 -13.82 -30.83 -4.66
CA ALA A 259 -14.41 -29.61 -4.11
C ALA A 259 -13.71 -28.35 -4.66
N SER A 260 -12.37 -28.34 -4.74
CA SER A 260 -11.59 -27.23 -5.31
C SER A 260 -11.93 -26.98 -6.77
N LEU A 261 -12.01 -28.05 -7.58
CA LEU A 261 -12.43 -27.94 -8.98
C LEU A 261 -13.87 -27.42 -9.10
N GLY A 262 -14.78 -27.91 -8.26
CA GLY A 262 -16.15 -27.44 -8.18
C GLY A 262 -16.25 -25.93 -7.90
N VAL A 263 -15.45 -25.42 -6.97
CA VAL A 263 -15.40 -23.98 -6.64
C VAL A 263 -14.87 -23.15 -7.80
N VAL A 264 -13.82 -23.62 -8.50
CA VAL A 264 -13.31 -22.93 -9.70
C VAL A 264 -14.43 -22.80 -10.74
N VAL A 265 -15.14 -23.89 -11.02
CA VAL A 265 -16.27 -23.88 -11.98
C VAL A 265 -17.38 -22.95 -11.51
N ALA A 266 -17.72 -22.95 -10.21
CA ALA A 266 -18.72 -22.06 -9.64
C ALA A 266 -18.31 -20.58 -9.76
N PHE A 267 -17.03 -20.24 -9.56
CA PHE A 267 -16.52 -18.88 -9.69
C PHE A 267 -16.47 -18.42 -11.16
N ILE A 268 -16.12 -19.31 -12.09
CA ILE A 268 -16.26 -19.03 -13.54
C ILE A 268 -17.71 -18.74 -13.87
N TRP A 269 -18.63 -19.59 -13.42
CA TRP A 269 -20.06 -19.40 -13.69
C TRP A 269 -20.58 -18.08 -13.10
N ALA A 270 -20.23 -17.79 -11.85
CA ALA A 270 -20.63 -16.56 -11.16
C ALA A 270 -20.05 -15.31 -11.84
N SER A 271 -18.76 -15.32 -12.19
CA SER A 271 -18.12 -14.21 -12.91
C SER A 271 -18.81 -13.94 -14.25
N VAL A 272 -19.09 -14.99 -15.04
CA VAL A 272 -19.79 -14.84 -16.32
C VAL A 272 -21.22 -14.32 -16.13
N LYS A 273 -21.98 -14.84 -15.17
CA LYS A 273 -23.37 -14.39 -14.90
C LYS A 273 -23.42 -12.94 -14.42
N LEU A 274 -22.55 -12.55 -13.50
CA LEU A 274 -22.46 -11.17 -13.03
C LEU A 274 -22.03 -10.24 -14.17
N ARG A 275 -21.10 -10.70 -15.01
CA ARG A 275 -20.62 -9.93 -16.14
C ARG A 275 -21.68 -9.77 -17.22
N GLN A 276 -22.53 -10.77 -17.47
CA GLN A 276 -23.73 -10.64 -18.32
C GLN A 276 -24.71 -9.60 -17.74
N LYS A 277 -24.95 -9.63 -16.43
CA LYS A 277 -25.91 -8.74 -15.75
C LYS A 277 -25.44 -7.28 -15.66
N TYR A 278 -24.13 -7.06 -15.47
CA TYR A 278 -23.53 -5.74 -15.22
C TYR A 278 -22.62 -5.28 -16.37
N TRP A 279 -22.81 -5.82 -17.57
CA TRP A 279 -21.98 -5.50 -18.75
C TRP A 279 -22.05 -4.02 -19.13
N VAL A 280 -23.25 -3.42 -19.08
CA VAL A 280 -23.50 -2.03 -19.48
C VAL A 280 -23.41 -1.11 -18.26
N PRO A 281 -22.61 -0.02 -18.30
CA PRO A 281 -22.57 0.98 -17.24
C PRO A 281 -23.96 1.57 -17.03
N ALA A 282 -24.35 1.82 -15.78
CA ALA A 282 -25.61 2.52 -15.56
C ALA A 282 -25.50 3.96 -16.08
N PRO A 283 -26.57 4.51 -16.69
CA PRO A 283 -26.54 5.87 -17.22
C PRO A 283 -26.18 6.89 -16.13
N PHE A 284 -25.29 7.82 -16.46
CA PHE A 284 -24.87 8.90 -15.58
C PHE A 284 -26.07 9.83 -15.32
N SER A 285 -26.39 10.06 -14.04
CA SER A 285 -27.39 11.08 -13.67
C SER A 285 -26.66 12.37 -13.32
N ILE A 286 -26.69 13.35 -14.22
CA ILE A 286 -26.18 14.70 -13.93
C ILE A 286 -27.24 15.40 -13.11
N THR A 287 -27.09 15.39 -11.79
CA THR A 287 -27.93 16.21 -10.91
C THR A 287 -27.30 17.59 -10.79
N LEU A 288 -27.81 18.56 -11.55
CA LEU A 288 -27.48 19.96 -11.34
C LEU A 288 -28.08 20.39 -9.99
N LYS A 289 -27.23 20.76 -9.04
CA LYS A 289 -27.73 21.31 -7.77
C LYS A 289 -28.29 22.70 -8.06
N PRO A 290 -29.47 23.06 -7.49
CA PRO A 290 -29.97 24.43 -7.59
C PRO A 290 -28.93 25.39 -7.00
N SER A 291 -28.78 26.56 -7.63
CA SER A 291 -27.87 27.62 -7.22
C SER A 291 -28.23 28.11 -5.82
N LYS A 292 -27.63 27.51 -4.79
CA LYS A 292 -27.73 28.04 -3.43
C LYS A 292 -26.96 29.35 -3.37
N SER A 293 -27.65 30.42 -2.98
CA SER A 293 -27.01 31.69 -2.61
C SER A 293 -25.90 31.42 -1.59
N TYR A 294 -24.71 31.94 -1.88
CA TYR A 294 -23.52 31.74 -1.07
C TYR A 294 -23.65 32.53 0.24
N THR A 295 -24.06 31.85 1.31
CA THR A 295 -24.03 32.43 2.67
C THR A 295 -22.72 32.03 3.36
N PRO A 296 -21.81 32.96 3.67
CA PRO A 296 -20.57 32.64 4.38
C PRO A 296 -20.90 32.26 5.82
N LYS A 297 -20.89 30.96 6.14
CA LYS A 297 -20.97 30.47 7.52
C LYS A 297 -19.57 30.34 8.09
N ARG A 298 -19.33 30.88 9.29
CA ARG A 298 -18.13 30.56 10.09
C ARG A 298 -18.16 29.04 10.33
N GLY A 299 -17.21 28.32 9.72
CA GLY A 299 -17.06 26.87 9.92
C GLY A 299 -16.05 26.56 11.01
N LEU A 300 -15.88 25.27 11.34
CA LEU A 300 -14.95 24.77 12.37
C LEU A 300 -13.51 25.29 12.24
N LEU A 301 -13.01 25.50 11.01
CA LEU A 301 -11.68 26.09 10.80
C LEU A 301 -11.63 27.58 11.16
N GLY A 302 -12.72 28.31 10.96
CA GLY A 302 -12.82 29.70 11.38
C GLY A 302 -12.95 29.85 12.91
N SER A 303 -13.48 28.85 13.62
CA SER A 303 -13.45 28.84 15.10
C SER A 303 -12.06 28.50 15.66
N LEU A 304 -11.20 27.84 14.87
CA LEU A 304 -9.81 27.54 15.25
C LEU A 304 -8.83 28.69 14.96
N GLY A 305 -9.33 29.86 14.51
CA GLY A 305 -8.52 31.06 14.28
C GLY A 305 -7.95 31.21 12.87
N PHE A 306 -8.27 30.32 11.93
CA PHE A 306 -7.81 30.44 10.54
C PHE A 306 -8.60 31.51 9.77
N THR A 307 -7.91 32.22 8.87
CA THR A 307 -8.55 33.16 7.94
C THR A 307 -9.43 32.41 6.94
N SER A 308 -10.33 33.13 6.26
CA SER A 308 -11.19 32.52 5.23
C SER A 308 -10.37 31.90 4.09
N ALA A 309 -9.23 32.51 3.74
CA ALA A 309 -8.29 32.02 2.74
C ALA A 309 -7.58 30.74 3.19
N GLU A 310 -7.02 30.73 4.41
CA GLU A 310 -6.37 29.56 5.00
C GLU A 310 -7.34 28.38 5.12
N ALA A 311 -8.56 28.64 5.61
CA ALA A 311 -9.59 27.61 5.74
C ALA A 311 -10.04 27.05 4.37
N ALA A 312 -10.03 27.87 3.32
CA ALA A 312 -10.34 27.43 1.96
C ALA A 312 -9.23 26.54 1.40
N LEU A 313 -7.97 26.92 1.60
CA LEU A 313 -6.79 26.13 1.21
C LEU A 313 -6.77 24.77 1.94
N ILE A 314 -6.94 24.76 3.27
CA ILE A 314 -6.98 23.52 4.06
C ILE A 314 -8.09 22.58 3.56
N ARG A 315 -9.29 23.12 3.29
CA ARG A 315 -10.41 22.30 2.77
C ARG A 315 -10.15 21.80 1.35
N LYS A 316 -9.48 22.60 0.51
CA LYS A 316 -9.08 22.20 -0.84
C LYS A 316 -8.13 21.02 -0.76
N ASP A 317 -7.09 21.14 0.06
CA ASP A 317 -6.03 20.13 0.15
C ASP A 317 -6.50 18.86 0.84
N LEU A 318 -7.32 18.96 1.90
CA LEU A 318 -7.91 17.79 2.55
C LEU A 318 -8.84 17.01 1.61
N ARG A 319 -9.54 17.72 0.72
CA ARG A 319 -10.27 17.07 -0.39
C ARG A 319 -9.32 16.51 -1.44
N GLY A 320 -8.17 17.15 -1.69
CA GLY A 320 -7.11 16.68 -2.57
C GLY A 320 -6.54 15.34 -2.10
N LEU A 321 -6.14 15.25 -0.83
CA LEU A 321 -5.61 14.04 -0.18
C LEU A 321 -6.55 12.84 -0.30
N THR A 322 -7.85 13.08 -0.17
CA THR A 322 -8.88 12.02 -0.22
C THR A 322 -9.33 11.66 -1.64
N ARG A 323 -9.13 12.55 -2.62
CA ARG A 323 -9.60 12.36 -4.01
C ARG A 323 -8.51 11.92 -4.99
N ARG A 324 -7.26 12.36 -4.78
CA ARG A 324 -6.17 12.13 -5.71
C ARG A 324 -5.53 10.77 -5.44
N LYS A 325 -5.56 9.88 -6.43
CA LYS A 325 -4.96 8.53 -6.32
C LYS A 325 -3.47 8.58 -5.96
N GLU A 326 -2.76 9.57 -6.47
CA GLU A 326 -1.31 9.71 -6.27
C GLU A 326 -0.94 10.00 -4.82
N MET A 327 -1.84 10.65 -4.06
CA MET A 327 -1.65 10.91 -2.64
C MET A 327 -1.81 9.67 -1.78
N ILE A 328 -2.56 8.68 -2.23
CA ILE A 328 -2.80 7.43 -1.48
C ILE A 328 -1.47 6.71 -1.25
N THR A 329 -0.55 6.74 -2.22
CA THR A 329 0.78 6.11 -2.09
C THR A 329 1.58 6.73 -0.94
N TRP A 330 1.55 8.05 -0.81
CA TRP A 330 2.26 8.78 0.25
C TRP A 330 1.67 8.56 1.65
N ILE A 331 0.40 8.12 1.72
CA ILE A 331 -0.27 7.73 2.97
C ILE A 331 -0.03 6.23 3.27
N ALA A 332 -0.04 5.39 2.25
CA ALA A 332 0.06 3.94 2.39
C ALA A 332 1.44 3.48 2.85
N ILE A 333 2.53 4.10 2.37
CA ILE A 333 3.90 3.71 2.73
C ILE A 333 4.14 3.82 4.25
N PRO A 334 3.91 4.98 4.90
CA PRO A 334 4.13 5.09 6.34
C PRO A 334 3.19 4.20 7.16
N LEU A 335 1.94 4.05 6.73
CA LEU A 335 0.97 3.19 7.40
C LEU A 335 1.41 1.72 7.35
N ALA A 336 1.90 1.25 6.21
CA ALA A 336 2.41 -0.10 6.07
C ALA A 336 3.65 -0.32 6.97
N MET A 337 4.55 0.67 7.07
CA MET A 337 5.69 0.59 7.99
C MET A 337 5.24 0.43 9.45
N SER A 338 4.25 1.21 9.90
CA SER A 338 3.69 1.05 11.25
C SER A 338 3.08 -0.33 11.46
N LEU A 339 2.36 -0.87 10.48
CA LEU A 339 1.75 -2.19 10.59
C LEU A 339 2.78 -3.33 10.62
N ILE A 340 3.83 -3.27 9.78
CA ILE A 340 4.89 -4.31 9.76
C ILE A 340 5.48 -4.48 11.16
N SER A 341 5.79 -3.37 11.84
CA SER A 341 6.33 -3.42 13.20
C SER A 341 5.36 -3.97 14.25
N LEU A 342 4.04 -3.88 14.03
CA LEU A 342 3.05 -4.46 14.94
C LEU A 342 2.99 -5.99 14.84
N PHE A 343 3.34 -6.59 13.70
CA PHE A 343 3.36 -8.06 13.56
C PHE A 343 4.53 -8.71 14.30
N SER A 344 5.67 -8.03 14.41
CA SER A 344 6.78 -8.44 15.26
C SER A 344 6.58 -8.12 16.76
N PHE A 345 5.45 -7.48 17.11
CA PHE A 345 5.24 -6.95 18.46
C PHE A 345 5.14 -8.05 19.50
N GLN A 346 4.40 -9.13 19.23
CA GLN A 346 4.15 -10.18 20.23
C GLN A 346 5.44 -10.90 20.64
N SER A 347 6.22 -11.39 19.67
CA SER A 347 7.46 -12.11 19.95
C SER A 347 8.50 -11.23 20.66
N ALA A 348 8.60 -9.97 20.24
CA ALA A 348 9.55 -9.02 20.84
C ALA A 348 9.12 -8.60 22.26
N TRP A 349 7.81 -8.51 22.52
CA TRP A 349 7.28 -8.16 23.84
C TRP A 349 7.61 -9.21 24.89
N GLU A 350 7.51 -10.50 24.55
CA GLU A 350 7.85 -11.61 25.44
C GLU A 350 9.34 -11.64 25.80
N THR A 351 10.21 -11.26 24.85
CA THR A 351 11.66 -11.18 25.07
C THR A 351 12.13 -9.93 25.81
N ALA A 352 11.33 -8.85 25.80
CA ALA A 352 11.71 -7.57 26.37
C ALA A 352 11.53 -7.57 27.89
N THR A 353 12.65 -7.57 28.62
CA THR A 353 12.65 -7.60 30.10
C THR A 353 12.66 -6.19 30.70
N ALA A 354 13.38 -5.24 30.08
CA ALA A 354 13.48 -3.87 30.57
C ALA A 354 12.43 -2.93 29.94
N THR A 355 12.05 -1.88 30.66
CA THR A 355 11.16 -0.81 30.15
C THR A 355 11.68 -0.08 28.90
N PRO A 356 12.98 0.25 28.73
CA PRO A 356 13.48 0.83 27.48
C PRO A 356 13.31 -0.12 26.29
N ASP A 357 13.56 -1.42 26.47
CA ASP A 357 13.42 -2.41 25.40
C ASP A 357 11.96 -2.51 24.92
N LYS A 358 11.01 -2.46 25.86
CA LYS A 358 9.58 -2.42 25.54
C LYS A 358 9.16 -1.11 24.85
N LEU A 359 9.80 0.02 25.17
CA LEU A 359 9.56 1.29 24.48
C LEU A 359 10.12 1.28 23.05
N MET A 360 11.27 0.63 22.82
CA MET A 360 11.84 0.48 21.47
C MET A 360 10.89 -0.24 20.50
N LEU A 361 10.01 -1.10 21.02
CA LEU A 361 9.01 -1.79 20.22
C LEU A 361 8.00 -0.85 19.56
N PHE A 362 7.73 0.31 20.16
CA PHE A 362 6.84 1.34 19.62
C PHE A 362 7.53 2.24 18.59
N TRP A 363 8.84 2.09 18.36
CA TRP A 363 9.58 2.90 17.39
C TRP A 363 9.08 2.70 15.95
N GLY A 364 8.71 1.47 15.57
CA GLY A 364 8.19 1.20 14.23
C GLY A 364 6.87 1.91 13.95
N PRO A 365 5.84 1.77 14.82
CA PRO A 365 4.60 2.53 14.69
C PRO A 365 4.83 4.05 14.71
N LEU A 366 5.69 4.55 15.60
CA LEU A 366 6.06 5.96 15.70
C LEU A 366 6.72 6.48 14.42
N MET A 367 7.67 5.74 13.85
CA MET A 367 8.35 6.08 12.62
C MET A 367 7.35 6.25 11.47
N GLY A 368 6.36 5.36 11.35
CA GLY A 368 5.32 5.52 10.33
C GLY A 368 4.45 6.78 10.54
N VAL A 369 4.17 7.19 11.80
CA VAL A 369 3.46 8.46 12.06
C VAL A 369 4.33 9.67 11.68
N PHE A 370 5.61 9.66 12.04
CA PHE A 370 6.55 10.73 11.70
C PHE A 370 6.80 10.85 10.19
N MET A 371 6.96 9.72 9.50
CA MET A 371 7.09 9.69 8.05
C MET A 371 5.81 10.16 7.34
N PHE A 372 4.64 9.83 7.87
CA PHE A 372 3.37 10.36 7.36
C PHE A 372 3.33 11.89 7.48
N ALA A 373 3.64 12.44 8.66
CA ALA A 373 3.66 13.88 8.89
C ALA A 373 4.66 14.58 7.95
N PHE A 374 5.86 14.03 7.83
CA PHE A 374 6.92 14.53 6.96
C PHE A 374 6.51 14.49 5.48
N TYR A 375 6.00 13.38 4.96
CA TYR A 375 5.66 13.25 3.54
C TYR A 375 4.47 14.11 3.10
N ILE A 376 3.45 14.27 3.96
CA ILE A 376 2.34 15.17 3.65
C ILE A 376 2.82 16.63 3.59
N ALA A 377 3.71 17.04 4.50
CA ALA A 377 4.30 18.38 4.46
C ALA A 377 5.23 18.56 3.26
N LEU A 378 6.09 17.58 2.98
CA LEU A 378 7.05 17.56 1.89
C LEU A 378 6.39 17.70 0.52
N THR A 379 5.31 16.96 0.29
CA THR A 379 4.60 16.98 -0.99
C THR A 379 3.57 18.11 -1.10
N GLY A 380 3.31 18.86 -0.02
CA GLY A 380 2.19 19.79 0.07
C GLY A 380 2.21 20.92 -0.96
N ILE A 381 3.40 21.37 -1.39
CA ILE A 381 3.58 22.42 -2.41
C ILE A 381 3.56 21.82 -3.81
N GLY A 382 4.35 20.76 -4.07
CA GLY A 382 4.41 20.13 -5.38
C GLY A 382 3.11 19.51 -5.86
N GLN A 383 2.22 19.13 -4.93
CA GLN A 383 0.85 18.72 -5.26
C GLN A 383 0.06 19.77 -6.03
N GLU A 384 0.39 21.06 -5.94
CA GLU A 384 -0.35 22.09 -6.69
C GLU A 384 -0.13 22.00 -8.21
N GLY A 385 0.99 21.42 -8.66
CA GLY A 385 1.29 21.22 -10.08
C GLY A 385 1.21 22.52 -10.88
N SER A 386 0.70 22.43 -12.10
CA SER A 386 0.43 23.56 -13.01
C SER A 386 -0.57 24.57 -12.44
N ALA A 387 -1.43 24.16 -11.52
CA ALA A 387 -2.39 25.04 -10.86
C ALA A 387 -1.76 25.94 -9.79
N PHE A 388 -0.46 25.78 -9.50
CA PHE A 388 0.28 26.69 -8.63
C PHE A 388 0.31 28.13 -9.19
N LEU A 389 0.32 28.29 -10.52
CA LEU A 389 0.21 29.60 -11.18
C LEU A 389 -1.07 30.34 -10.76
N ASN A 390 -2.18 29.63 -10.55
CA ASN A 390 -3.42 30.24 -10.08
C ASN A 390 -3.31 30.74 -8.64
N LEU A 391 -2.44 30.13 -7.81
CA LEU A 391 -2.18 30.63 -6.46
C LEU A 391 -1.31 31.88 -6.46
N GLN A 392 -0.43 32.03 -7.45
CA GLN A 392 0.39 33.26 -7.62
C GLN A 392 -0.45 34.47 -8.06
N VAL A 393 -1.53 34.24 -8.83
CA VAL A 393 -2.41 35.33 -9.32
C VAL A 393 -3.37 35.83 -8.23
N ILE A 394 -3.66 35.03 -7.21
CA ILE A 394 -4.54 35.42 -6.10
C ILE A 394 -3.69 36.20 -5.07
N PRO A 395 -4.17 37.31 -4.49
CA PRO A 395 -3.45 38.07 -3.46
C PRO A 395 -3.40 37.32 -2.11
N LEU A 396 -2.70 36.18 -2.08
CA LEU A 396 -2.43 35.39 -0.88
C LEU A 396 -1.06 35.75 -0.32
N LYS A 397 -0.97 35.91 0.99
CA LYS A 397 0.32 36.08 1.67
C LYS A 397 1.03 34.73 1.74
N GLU A 398 2.35 34.72 1.55
CA GLU A 398 3.19 33.51 1.67
C GLU A 398 3.00 32.82 3.03
N GLU A 399 2.81 33.62 4.09
CA GLU A 399 2.52 33.11 5.43
C GLU A 399 1.20 32.33 5.53
N GLU A 400 0.16 32.75 4.81
CA GLU A 400 -1.15 32.07 4.79
C GLU A 400 -1.03 30.72 4.07
N VAL A 401 -0.26 30.68 2.99
CA VAL A 401 0.04 29.43 2.28
C VAL A 401 0.82 28.48 3.19
N ALA A 402 1.91 28.95 3.81
CA ALA A 402 2.72 28.13 4.72
C ALA A 402 1.89 27.59 5.90
N LYS A 403 1.11 28.45 6.59
CA LYS A 403 0.25 28.05 7.71
C LYS A 403 -0.80 27.02 7.30
N SER A 404 -1.42 27.20 6.14
CA SER A 404 -2.43 26.25 5.63
C SER A 404 -1.84 24.86 5.36
N LYS A 405 -0.62 24.80 4.80
CA LYS A 405 0.08 23.54 4.49
C LYS A 405 0.60 22.85 5.75
N LEU A 406 1.13 23.60 6.71
CA LEU A 406 1.52 23.07 8.02
C LEU A 406 0.30 22.47 8.74
N ALA A 407 -0.82 23.18 8.77
CA ALA A 407 -2.05 22.73 9.43
C ALA A 407 -2.59 21.43 8.83
N LEU A 408 -2.53 21.29 7.49
CA LEU A 408 -2.95 20.08 6.79
C LEU A 408 -2.20 18.83 7.26
N ALA A 409 -0.88 18.91 7.41
CA ALA A 409 -0.05 17.80 7.88
C ALA A 409 -0.22 17.56 9.39
N LEU A 410 -0.42 18.63 10.16
CA LEU A 410 -0.48 18.61 11.62
C LEU A 410 -1.75 17.96 12.16
N PHE A 411 -2.94 18.30 11.63
CA PHE A 411 -4.20 17.77 12.15
C PHE A 411 -4.29 16.23 12.19
N PRO A 412 -4.08 15.49 11.07
CA PRO A 412 -4.18 14.03 11.11
C PRO A 412 -3.04 13.40 11.93
N SER A 413 -1.87 14.02 11.95
CA SER A 413 -0.70 13.46 12.63
C SER A 413 -0.75 13.62 14.15
N ILE A 414 -1.32 14.71 14.67
CA ILE A 414 -1.58 14.87 16.11
C ILE A 414 -2.52 13.77 16.61
N ILE A 415 -3.60 13.49 15.87
CA ILE A 415 -4.55 12.43 16.25
C ILE A 415 -3.83 11.09 16.34
N ALA A 416 -2.94 10.78 15.38
CA ALA A 416 -2.17 9.55 15.36
C ALA A 416 -1.16 9.46 16.53
N VAL A 417 -0.40 10.53 16.82
CA VAL A 417 0.54 10.56 17.96
C VAL A 417 -0.22 10.43 19.29
N VAL A 418 -1.33 11.15 19.47
CA VAL A 418 -2.15 11.04 20.69
C VAL A 418 -2.66 9.62 20.88
N ALA A 419 -3.24 9.00 19.84
CA ALA A 419 -3.71 7.63 19.92
C ALA A 419 -2.58 6.66 20.30
N LEU A 420 -1.40 6.81 19.69
CA LEU A 420 -0.26 5.93 19.98
C LEU A 420 0.32 6.15 21.38
N THR A 421 0.41 7.39 21.86
CA THR A 421 0.81 7.69 23.24
C THR A 421 -0.15 7.11 24.27
N ALA A 422 -1.46 7.14 23.99
CA ALA A 422 -2.46 6.50 24.85
C ALA A 422 -2.29 4.97 24.90
N VAL A 423 -1.98 4.33 23.76
CA VAL A 423 -1.68 2.89 23.70
C VAL A 423 -0.40 2.57 24.49
N ILE A 424 0.67 3.36 24.33
CA ILE A 424 1.91 3.21 25.10
C ILE A 424 1.61 3.28 26.60
N GLN A 425 0.84 4.28 27.04
CA GLN A 425 0.49 4.44 28.45
C GLN A 425 -0.34 3.27 28.98
N LEU A 426 -1.30 2.78 28.19
CA LEU A 426 -2.16 1.66 28.56
C LEU A 426 -1.37 0.36 28.72
N MET A 427 -0.36 0.12 27.86
CA MET A 427 0.43 -1.12 27.88
C MET A 427 1.59 -1.12 28.89
N LEU A 428 2.22 0.04 29.11
CA LEU A 428 3.43 0.15 29.95
C LEU A 428 3.19 0.72 31.35
N ALA A 429 2.00 1.30 31.60
CA ALA A 429 1.67 1.96 32.87
C ALA A 429 2.80 2.89 33.36
N LEU A 430 3.25 3.80 32.49
CA LEU A 430 4.41 4.65 32.78
C LEU A 430 4.11 5.58 33.95
N ARG A 431 5.17 5.89 34.73
CA ARG A 431 5.14 6.96 35.72
C ARG A 431 4.88 8.31 35.04
N LEU A 432 4.23 9.21 35.76
CA LEU A 432 3.81 10.52 35.25
C LEU A 432 4.99 11.33 34.66
N GLU A 433 6.16 11.30 35.30
CA GLU A 433 7.36 11.98 34.81
C GLU A 433 7.83 11.45 33.44
N ALA A 434 7.85 10.12 33.28
CA ALA A 434 8.24 9.49 32.02
C ALA A 434 7.20 9.73 30.92
N LEU A 435 5.91 9.73 31.26
CA LEU A 435 4.83 10.05 30.34
C LEU A 435 4.95 11.49 29.83
N ILE A 436 5.21 12.47 30.70
CA ILE A 436 5.43 13.86 30.29
C ILE A 436 6.64 13.95 29.36
N THR A 437 7.77 13.34 29.72
CA THR A 437 8.97 13.39 28.89
C THR A 437 8.74 12.80 27.51
N ILE A 438 8.09 11.63 27.42
CA ILE A 438 7.80 10.96 26.14
C ILE A 438 6.78 11.77 25.33
N THR A 439 5.68 12.22 25.93
CA THR A 439 4.67 12.99 25.19
C THR A 439 5.27 14.26 24.61
N VAL A 440 6.00 15.04 25.41
CA VAL A 440 6.63 16.29 24.97
C VAL A 440 7.64 16.04 23.85
N THR A 441 8.49 15.01 23.95
CA THR A 441 9.50 14.72 22.92
C THR A 441 8.86 14.23 21.62
N LEU A 442 7.81 13.40 21.70
CA LEU A 442 7.07 12.92 20.52
C LEU A 442 6.37 14.07 19.79
N PHE A 443 5.77 15.01 20.53
CA PHE A 443 5.19 16.21 19.91
C PHE A 443 6.26 17.11 19.31
N ALA A 444 7.41 17.30 19.97
CA ALA A 444 8.52 18.08 19.45
C ALA A 444 9.01 17.52 18.09
N VAL A 445 9.24 16.21 18.03
CA VAL A 445 9.65 15.52 16.80
C VAL A 445 8.58 15.63 15.71
N LEU A 446 7.30 15.51 16.08
CA LEU A 446 6.20 15.68 15.13
C LEU A 446 6.24 17.07 14.47
N PHE A 447 6.47 18.12 15.25
CA PHE A 447 6.62 19.48 14.72
C PHE A 447 7.81 19.57 13.76
N GLU A 448 8.98 19.04 14.14
CA GLU A 448 10.16 19.03 13.27
C GLU A 448 9.89 18.35 11.93
N CYS A 449 9.25 17.18 11.93
CA CYS A 449 8.90 16.47 10.70
C CYS A 449 8.07 17.34 9.75
N ILE A 450 7.11 18.09 10.29
CA ILE A 450 6.21 18.93 9.48
C ILE A 450 6.94 20.18 8.97
N PHE A 451 7.68 20.89 9.84
CA PHE A 451 8.36 22.13 9.48
C PHE A 451 9.54 21.89 8.53
N VAL A 452 10.37 20.88 8.79
CA VAL A 452 11.48 20.48 7.90
C VAL A 452 10.92 19.95 6.57
N GLY A 453 9.86 19.13 6.63
CA GLY A 453 9.18 18.63 5.43
C GLY A 453 8.72 19.76 4.53
N LEU A 454 8.04 20.77 5.08
CA LEU A 454 7.59 21.92 4.31
C LEU A 454 8.77 22.75 3.77
N ALA A 455 9.82 22.97 4.57
CA ALA A 455 11.00 23.73 4.14
C ALA A 455 11.66 23.07 2.92
N VAL A 456 11.86 21.76 2.95
CA VAL A 456 12.44 21.01 1.83
C VAL A 456 11.48 20.97 0.64
N GLY A 457 10.19 20.73 0.89
CA GLY A 457 9.14 20.69 -0.15
C GLY A 457 8.97 22.01 -0.88
N SER A 458 9.21 23.13 -0.19
CA SER A 458 9.20 24.48 -0.78
C SER A 458 10.46 24.80 -1.58
N ARG A 459 11.59 24.16 -1.29
CA ARG A 459 12.86 24.43 -1.97
C ARG A 459 13.05 23.58 -3.23
N PHE A 460 12.51 22.36 -3.24
CA PHE A 460 12.64 21.41 -4.34
C PHE A 460 11.28 20.94 -4.89
N PRO A 461 10.32 21.83 -5.20
CA PRO A 461 9.06 21.41 -5.80
C PRO A 461 9.32 20.90 -7.22
N ASP A 462 8.70 19.77 -7.55
CA ASP A 462 8.64 19.29 -8.92
C ASP A 462 7.14 19.28 -9.32
N PHE A 463 6.83 20.03 -10.38
CA PHE A 463 5.47 20.24 -10.87
C PHE A 463 5.15 19.35 -12.07
N THR A 464 6.00 18.36 -12.37
CA THR A 464 5.76 17.43 -13.48
C THR A 464 4.56 16.52 -13.19
N GLU A 465 3.47 16.72 -13.91
CA GLU A 465 2.22 15.93 -13.76
C GLU A 465 2.20 14.65 -14.63
N VAL A 466 3.06 14.56 -15.67
CA VAL A 466 3.05 13.47 -16.67
C VAL A 466 4.47 12.91 -16.84
N PRO A 467 4.70 11.58 -16.85
CA PRO A 467 3.75 10.46 -16.81
C PRO A 467 3.31 10.00 -15.40
N ARG A 468 3.93 10.54 -14.34
CA ARG A 468 3.53 10.39 -12.94
C ARG A 468 3.89 11.66 -12.20
N ALA A 469 3.01 12.14 -11.33
CA ALA A 469 3.32 13.28 -10.50
C ALA A 469 4.54 13.01 -9.61
N ARG A 470 5.65 13.69 -9.90
CA ARG A 470 6.82 13.76 -9.01
C ARG A 470 6.67 15.04 -8.22
N PHE A 471 5.94 15.01 -7.12
CA PHE A 471 5.66 16.23 -6.32
C PHE A 471 6.95 16.90 -5.79
N VAL A 472 8.04 16.16 -5.64
CA VAL A 472 9.31 16.66 -5.13
C VAL A 472 10.44 16.01 -5.92
N ASP A 473 11.50 16.77 -6.20
CA ASP A 473 12.69 16.25 -6.84
C ASP A 473 13.34 15.14 -5.98
N GLN A 474 13.91 14.13 -6.61
CA GLN A 474 14.56 13.01 -5.92
C GLN A 474 15.69 13.49 -5.00
N LYS A 475 16.44 14.52 -5.42
CA LYS A 475 17.48 15.15 -4.58
C LYS A 475 16.89 15.75 -3.31
N GLY A 476 15.74 16.42 -3.44
CA GLY A 476 15.01 17.00 -2.31
C GLY A 476 14.52 15.94 -1.32
N ILE A 477 14.03 14.79 -1.82
CA ILE A 477 13.61 13.68 -0.95
C ILE A 477 14.80 13.14 -0.13
N TRP A 478 15.94 12.83 -0.77
CA TRP A 478 17.11 12.30 -0.07
C TRP A 478 17.68 13.29 0.95
N LEU A 479 17.81 14.56 0.57
CA LEU A 479 18.27 15.61 1.47
C LEU A 479 17.30 15.78 2.64
N GLY A 480 16.00 15.82 2.37
CA GLY A 480 14.99 15.95 3.41
C GLY A 480 15.00 14.80 4.40
N MET A 481 15.16 13.56 3.93
CA MET A 481 15.29 12.38 4.80
C MET A 481 16.55 12.44 5.67
N ALA A 482 17.69 12.89 5.12
CA ALA A 482 18.92 13.05 5.89
C ALA A 482 18.80 14.14 6.95
N VAL A 483 18.26 15.31 6.58
CA VAL A 483 18.09 16.45 7.50
C VAL A 483 17.13 16.08 8.63
N ILE A 484 15.98 15.46 8.33
CA ILE A 484 15.04 15.10 9.38
C ILE A 484 15.60 14.01 10.31
N ALA A 485 16.39 13.06 9.80
CA ALA A 485 17.05 12.07 10.64
C ALA A 485 18.02 12.71 11.65
N VAL A 486 18.78 13.73 11.22
CA VAL A 486 19.66 14.49 12.11
C VAL A 486 18.85 15.29 13.14
N CYS A 487 17.79 15.99 12.73
CA CYS A 487 16.92 16.74 13.65
C CYS A 487 16.30 15.83 14.72
N ILE A 488 15.71 14.70 14.30
CA ILE A 488 15.15 13.68 15.21
C ILE A 488 16.23 13.20 16.17
N GLY A 489 17.45 12.91 15.67
CA GLY A 489 18.57 12.50 16.51
C GLY A 489 18.93 13.51 17.59
N VAL A 490 18.97 14.80 17.24
CA VAL A 490 19.24 15.91 18.19
C VAL A 490 18.13 16.00 19.25
N THR A 491 16.88 15.85 18.85
CA THR A 491 15.72 16.02 19.75
C THR A 491 15.48 14.82 20.64
N PHE A 492 15.87 13.62 20.23
CA PHE A 492 15.87 12.43 21.09
C PHE A 492 17.14 12.27 21.94
N LEU A 493 18.19 13.05 21.69
CA LEU A 493 19.46 12.96 22.42
C LEU A 493 19.30 13.15 23.95
N PRO A 494 18.54 14.15 24.47
CA PRO A 494 18.38 14.30 25.91
C PRO A 494 17.65 13.12 26.60
N PRO A 495 16.54 12.58 26.06
CA PRO A 495 15.96 11.33 26.57
C PRO A 495 16.90 10.12 26.52
N PHE A 496 17.74 9.99 25.49
CA PHE A 496 18.69 8.88 25.39
C PHE A 496 19.81 8.99 26.43
N ILE A 497 20.36 10.19 26.65
CA ILE A 497 21.36 10.43 27.70
C ILE A 497 20.83 10.01 29.07
N TYR A 498 19.56 10.33 29.36
CA TYR A 498 18.88 9.88 30.57
C TYR A 498 18.77 8.35 30.63
N SER A 499 18.23 7.73 29.57
CA SER A 499 17.95 6.28 29.54
C SER A 499 19.21 5.42 29.69
N TYR A 500 20.31 5.82 29.06
CA TYR A 500 21.58 5.08 29.09
C TYR A 500 22.51 5.49 30.23
N ARG A 501 22.08 6.43 31.11
CA ARG A 501 22.88 6.96 32.23
C ARG A 501 24.28 7.41 31.82
N ILE A 502 24.42 7.98 30.62
CA ILE A 502 25.72 8.40 30.06
C ILE A 502 26.37 9.46 30.94
N LEU A 503 25.55 10.35 31.50
CA LEU A 503 25.95 11.29 32.54
C LEU A 503 25.32 10.81 33.85
N GLY A 504 26.15 10.46 34.83
CA GLY A 504 25.74 9.77 36.06
C GLY A 504 24.65 10.47 36.89
N VAL A 505 24.33 11.74 36.61
CA VAL A 505 23.22 12.49 37.19
C VAL A 505 22.57 13.37 36.12
N PHE A 506 21.67 12.82 35.31
CA PHE A 506 20.83 13.60 34.40
C PHE A 506 19.36 13.55 34.87
N PRO A 507 18.71 14.68 35.18
CA PRO A 507 17.33 14.67 35.67
C PRO A 507 16.32 14.41 34.53
N ILE A 508 15.33 13.55 34.77
CA ILE A 508 14.31 13.19 33.78
C ILE A 508 13.48 14.38 33.29
N LEU A 509 13.27 15.38 34.16
CA LEU A 509 12.47 16.58 33.87
C LEU A 509 13.22 17.64 33.06
N ILE A 510 14.56 17.56 32.98
CA ILE A 510 15.36 18.48 32.14
C ILE A 510 15.38 18.01 30.69
N ALA A 511 15.30 16.69 30.46
CA ALA A 511 15.24 16.09 29.12
C ALA A 511 14.17 16.72 28.19
N PRO A 512 12.88 16.84 28.58
CA PRO A 512 11.87 17.42 27.71
C PRO A 512 12.10 18.90 27.45
N VAL A 513 12.64 19.66 28.41
CA VAL A 513 12.94 21.09 28.23
C VAL A 513 14.00 21.27 27.14
N LEU A 514 15.10 20.51 27.20
CA LEU A 514 16.14 20.57 26.17
C LEU A 514 15.65 20.09 24.80
N SER A 515 14.75 19.11 24.78
CA SER A 515 14.16 18.62 23.52
C SER A 515 13.25 19.68 22.89
N VAL A 516 12.47 20.40 23.70
CA VAL A 516 11.63 21.51 23.23
C VAL A 516 12.47 22.68 22.74
N THR A 517 13.56 23.04 23.43
CA THR A 517 14.43 24.13 22.97
C THR A 517 15.14 23.80 21.65
N ALA A 518 15.59 22.56 21.47
CA ALA A 518 16.13 22.11 20.18
C ALA A 518 15.06 22.20 19.07
N CYS A 519 13.86 21.67 19.34
CA CYS A 519 12.74 21.70 18.41
C CYS A 519 12.31 23.12 18.03
N THR A 520 12.22 24.06 18.98
CA THR A 520 11.82 25.43 18.67
C THR A 520 12.82 26.13 17.74
N LEU A 521 14.12 25.90 17.95
CA LEU A 521 15.17 26.43 17.07
C LEU A 521 15.08 25.82 15.66
N ILE A 522 14.91 24.50 15.57
CA ILE A 522 14.79 23.78 14.28
C ILE A 522 13.54 24.24 13.54
N CYS A 523 12.39 24.33 14.22
CA CYS A 523 11.13 24.77 13.64
C CYS A 523 11.21 26.24 13.17
N TYR A 524 11.84 27.11 13.95
CA TYR A 524 12.03 28.52 13.57
C TYR A 524 12.89 28.66 12.32
N ALA A 525 14.04 27.97 12.27
CA ALA A 525 14.93 27.97 11.11
C ALA A 525 14.23 27.40 9.86
N SER A 526 13.52 26.29 10.02
CA SER A 526 12.78 25.64 8.93
C SER A 526 11.63 26.49 8.41
N TYR A 527 10.88 27.15 9.30
CA TYR A 527 9.80 28.07 8.91
C TYR A 527 10.33 29.26 8.11
N ARG A 528 11.44 29.87 8.54
CA ARG A 528 12.11 30.94 7.79
C ARG A 528 12.61 30.47 6.43
N ALA A 529 13.19 29.28 6.36
CA ALA A 529 13.63 28.68 5.10
C ALA A 529 12.45 28.43 4.14
N ALA A 530 11.30 27.98 4.67
CA ALA A 530 10.09 27.76 3.88
C ALA A 530 9.52 29.07 3.31
N LEU A 531 9.43 30.13 4.12
CA LEU A 531 8.96 31.44 3.66
C LEU A 531 9.87 32.03 2.57
N ASN A 532 11.18 32.00 2.78
CA ASN A 532 12.14 32.50 1.79
C ASN A 532 12.04 31.73 0.45
N SER A 533 11.83 30.42 0.52
CA SER A 533 11.68 29.58 -0.68
C SER A 533 10.38 29.87 -1.42
N LEU A 534 9.26 30.02 -0.69
CA LEU A 534 7.98 30.41 -1.27
C LEU A 534 8.05 31.78 -1.96
N ARG A 535 8.71 32.76 -1.33
CA ARG A 535 8.95 34.08 -1.91
C ARG A 535 9.72 34.01 -3.22
N ASN A 536 10.78 33.21 -3.27
CA ASN A 536 11.58 33.01 -4.48
C ASN A 536 10.76 32.37 -5.61
N ILE A 537 9.83 31.47 -5.27
CA ILE A 537 8.93 30.86 -6.27
C ILE A 537 7.89 31.86 -6.77
N THR A 538 7.46 32.83 -5.97
CA THR A 538 6.51 33.87 -6.43
C THR A 538 7.14 34.95 -7.30
N GLN A 539 8.47 35.09 -7.28
CA GLN A 539 9.19 36.11 -8.04
C GLN A 539 9.67 35.63 -9.42
N ASN A 540 9.68 34.31 -9.64
CA ASN A 540 9.99 33.66 -10.92
C ASN A 540 8.70 33.22 -11.62
#